data_AF-A0A4Y9UKG1-F1
#
_entry.id   AF-A0A4Y9UKG1-F1
#
_cell.length_a   1.000
_cell.length_b   1.000
_cell.length_c   1.000
_cell.angle_alpha   90.00
_cell.angle_beta   90.00
_cell.angle_gamma   90.00
#
_symmetry.space_group_name_H-M   'P 1'
#
loop_
_entity.id
_entity.type
_entity.pdbx_description
1 polymer ?
#
loop_
_entity_poly.entity_id
_entity_poly.type
_entity_poly.pdbx_seq_one_letter_code
_entity_poly.pdbx_strand_id
1 'polypeptide(L)'
;MSAPKLHEAVDHARAYSAMAPGGAVLSPDAPDSIPRSALDYLEVYSEVVIGGPADAVDDIRGHRFEFAHGWRELSAHTPNDTVTRFVLPSALASHQQATHRIAGVVKGEAFVNLMKDLFNGIA
;
A
#
# COMPACT_ATOMS: atom_id res chain seq x y z
N MET A 1 19.95 6.28 -1.13
CA MET A 1 19.41 5.98 0.21
C MET A 1 19.36 4.46 0.38
N SER A 2 19.80 3.95 1.53
CA SER A 2 19.82 2.52 1.85
C SER A 2 18.41 2.02 2.19
N ALA A 3 18.16 0.72 2.06
CA ALA A 3 16.95 0.07 2.58
C ALA A 3 16.82 0.31 4.11
N PRO A 4 15.59 0.41 4.65
CA PRO A 4 15.38 0.61 6.09
C PRO A 4 16.01 -0.52 6.90
N LYS A 5 16.54 -0.19 8.07
CA LYS A 5 17.14 -1.19 8.97
C LYS A 5 16.03 -1.97 9.68
N LEU A 6 16.32 -3.21 10.08
CA LEU A 6 15.31 -4.08 10.71
C LEU A 6 14.68 -3.46 11.98
N HIS A 7 15.47 -2.75 12.80
CA HIS A 7 14.94 -2.09 14.00
C HIS A 7 14.02 -0.90 13.71
N GLU A 8 14.04 -0.35 12.49
CA GLU A 8 13.18 0.75 12.05
C GLU A 8 11.88 0.22 11.41
N ALA A 9 11.74 -1.10 11.24
CA ALA A 9 10.64 -1.71 10.49
C ALA A 9 9.26 -1.37 11.08
N VAL A 10 9.13 -1.36 12.43
CA VAL A 10 7.86 -1.06 13.11
C VAL A 10 7.43 0.38 12.84
N ASP A 11 8.34 1.34 12.99
CA ASP A 11 8.06 2.75 12.72
C ASP A 11 7.76 2.98 11.24
N HIS A 12 8.43 2.23 10.36
CA HIS A 12 8.13 2.25 8.95
C HIS A 12 6.72 1.75 8.65
N ALA A 13 6.31 0.61 9.21
CA ALA A 13 4.98 0.07 9.04
C ALA A 13 3.90 1.06 9.49
N ARG A 14 4.07 1.68 10.67
CA ARG A 14 3.14 2.71 11.20
C ARG A 14 3.03 3.95 10.31
N ALA A 15 4.15 4.41 9.75
CA ALA A 15 4.14 5.56 8.86
C ALA A 15 3.49 5.24 7.51
N TYR A 16 3.67 4.02 7.01
CA TYR A 16 2.99 3.54 5.81
C TYR A 16 1.48 3.36 6.04
N SER A 17 1.08 2.77 7.16
CA SER A 17 -0.34 2.50 7.46
C SER A 17 -1.19 3.77 7.47
N ALA A 18 -0.64 4.89 7.94
CA ALA A 18 -1.35 6.17 8.06
C ALA A 18 -1.37 7.02 6.78
N MET A 19 -0.80 6.54 5.66
CA MET A 19 -0.77 7.30 4.42
C MET A 19 -2.14 7.47 3.81
N ALA A 20 -2.40 8.64 3.21
CA ALA A 20 -3.63 8.95 2.52
C ALA A 20 -3.45 8.85 0.99
N PRO A 21 -4.53 8.72 0.21
CA PRO A 21 -4.46 8.72 -1.24
C PRO A 21 -3.83 10.04 -1.75
N GLY A 22 -2.91 9.95 -2.70
CA GLY A 22 -2.26 11.11 -3.30
C GLY A 22 -3.29 12.06 -3.91
N GLY A 23 -3.16 13.36 -3.64
CA GLY A 23 -4.12 14.38 -4.07
C GLY A 23 -5.28 14.63 -3.10
N ALA A 24 -5.28 13.99 -1.93
CA ALA A 24 -6.14 14.34 -0.80
C ALA A 24 -6.08 15.85 -0.48
N VAL A 25 -7.23 16.52 -0.51
CA VAL A 25 -7.36 17.94 -0.13
C VAL A 25 -7.57 18.01 1.38
N LEU A 26 -6.68 18.70 2.09
CA LEU A 26 -6.77 18.94 3.54
C LEU A 26 -7.36 20.33 3.85
N SER A 27 -8.36 20.77 3.08
CA SER A 27 -9.04 22.06 3.30
C SER A 27 -9.90 22.02 4.57
N PRO A 28 -10.28 23.16 5.15
CA PRO A 28 -11.23 23.20 6.28
C PRO A 28 -12.57 22.51 5.97
N ASP A 29 -12.98 22.49 4.70
CA ASP A 29 -14.20 21.81 4.23
C ASP A 29 -13.99 20.33 3.86
N ALA A 30 -12.76 19.82 4.04
CA ALA A 30 -12.48 18.41 3.79
C ALA A 30 -13.15 17.56 4.89
N PRO A 31 -13.64 16.35 4.58
CA PRO A 31 -14.10 15.42 5.59
C PRO A 31 -13.03 15.21 6.67
N ASP A 32 -13.44 15.17 7.94
CA ASP A 32 -12.55 15.00 9.11
C ASP A 32 -11.65 13.75 9.02
N SER A 33 -12.02 12.78 8.19
CA SER A 33 -11.22 11.62 7.83
C SER A 33 -11.38 11.26 6.36
N ILE A 34 -10.29 10.94 5.68
CA ILE A 34 -10.33 10.23 4.39
C ILE A 34 -10.35 8.73 4.74
N PRO A 35 -11.46 8.01 4.48
CA PRO A 35 -11.67 6.64 4.97
C PRO A 35 -10.86 5.57 4.20
N ARG A 36 -9.75 5.97 3.57
CA ARG A 36 -8.88 5.08 2.80
C ARG A 36 -7.43 5.39 3.12
N SER A 37 -7.02 5.02 4.33
CA SER A 37 -5.59 4.89 4.59
C SER A 37 -5.00 3.75 3.76
N ALA A 38 -3.68 3.72 3.61
CA ALA A 38 -3.00 2.58 3.00
C ALA A 38 -3.28 1.27 3.76
N LEU A 39 -3.47 1.34 5.08
CA LEU A 39 -3.86 0.17 5.87
C LEU A 39 -5.27 -0.29 5.53
N ASP A 40 -6.28 0.60 5.57
CA ASP A 40 -7.66 0.24 5.23
C ASP A 40 -7.74 -0.42 3.85
N TYR A 41 -6.95 0.09 2.89
CA TYR A 41 -6.85 -0.48 1.55
C TYR A 41 -6.30 -1.92 1.57
N LEU A 42 -5.21 -2.17 2.30
CA LEU A 42 -4.61 -3.51 2.41
C LEU A 42 -5.48 -4.47 3.24
N GLU A 43 -6.24 -3.96 4.22
CA GLU A 43 -7.19 -4.73 5.02
C GLU A 43 -8.36 -5.23 4.17
N VAL A 44 -8.95 -4.38 3.32
CA VAL A 44 -9.99 -4.81 2.37
C VAL A 44 -9.47 -5.91 1.44
N TYR A 45 -8.24 -5.78 0.94
CA TYR A 45 -7.62 -6.81 0.11
C TYR A 45 -7.37 -8.10 0.89
N SER A 46 -6.99 -7.98 2.16
CA SER A 46 -6.81 -9.11 3.07
C SER A 46 -8.11 -9.88 3.27
N GLU A 47 -9.23 -9.18 3.51
CA GLU A 47 -10.56 -9.78 3.64
C GLU A 47 -10.98 -10.54 2.39
N VAL A 48 -10.78 -9.93 1.21
CA VAL A 48 -11.06 -10.59 -0.07
C VAL A 48 -10.21 -11.85 -0.24
N VAL A 49 -8.92 -11.81 0.12
CA VAL A 49 -8.06 -13.00 0.02
C VAL A 49 -8.51 -14.14 0.94
N ILE A 50 -8.98 -13.80 2.14
CA ILE A 50 -9.37 -14.78 3.17
C ILE A 50 -10.73 -15.41 2.85
N GLY A 51 -11.73 -14.61 2.50
CA GLY A 51 -13.12 -15.05 2.38
C GLY A 51 -13.85 -14.67 1.08
N GLY A 52 -13.17 -13.99 0.17
CA GLY A 52 -13.74 -13.53 -1.09
C GLY A 52 -13.90 -14.62 -2.15
N PRO A 53 -14.66 -14.33 -3.22
CA PRO A 53 -14.83 -15.25 -4.33
C PRO A 53 -13.52 -15.40 -5.13
N ALA A 54 -13.38 -16.53 -5.83
CA ALA A 54 -12.12 -16.90 -6.49
C ALA A 54 -11.64 -15.90 -7.54
N ASP A 55 -12.57 -15.30 -8.29
CA ASP A 55 -12.30 -14.26 -9.28
C ASP A 55 -11.73 -12.98 -8.66
N ALA A 56 -12.25 -12.56 -7.50
CA ALA A 56 -11.71 -11.42 -6.76
C ALA A 56 -10.32 -11.71 -6.18
N VAL A 57 -10.06 -12.94 -5.75
CA VAL A 57 -8.71 -13.34 -5.30
C VAL A 57 -7.73 -13.36 -6.47
N ASP A 58 -8.15 -13.83 -7.64
CA ASP A 58 -7.32 -13.87 -8.85
C ASP A 58 -6.99 -12.47 -9.37
N ASP A 59 -7.93 -11.51 -9.27
CA ASP A 59 -7.65 -10.10 -9.54
C ASP A 59 -6.53 -9.57 -8.64
N ILE A 60 -6.59 -9.87 -7.34
CA ILE A 60 -5.54 -9.49 -6.38
C ILE A 60 -4.19 -10.15 -6.70
N ARG A 61 -4.17 -11.40 -7.18
CA ARG A 61 -2.92 -12.06 -7.58
C ARG A 61 -2.18 -11.30 -8.67
N GLY A 62 -2.91 -10.67 -9.58
CA GLY A 62 -2.34 -9.86 -10.65
C GLY A 62 -1.84 -8.48 -10.23
N HIS A 63 -2.03 -8.06 -8.98
CA HIS A 63 -1.56 -6.76 -8.49
C HIS A 63 -0.04 -6.70 -8.33
N ARG A 64 0.49 -5.47 -8.30
CA ARG A 64 1.86 -5.17 -7.88
C ARG A 64 1.84 -4.04 -6.85
N PHE A 65 2.34 -4.32 -5.65
CA PHE A 65 2.49 -3.31 -4.59
C PHE A 65 3.94 -2.84 -4.54
N GLU A 66 4.16 -1.54 -4.64
CA GLU A 66 5.48 -0.92 -4.60
C GLU A 66 5.63 -0.01 -3.40
N PHE A 67 6.71 -0.20 -2.65
CA PHE A 67 7.07 0.60 -1.48
C PHE A 67 8.30 1.42 -1.82
N ALA A 68 8.12 2.71 -2.09
CA ALA A 68 9.20 3.58 -2.54
C ALA A 68 10.22 3.83 -1.40
N HIS A 69 11.49 3.83 -1.78
CA HIS A 69 12.62 4.17 -0.94
C HIS A 69 13.08 5.59 -1.28
N GLY A 70 13.36 6.37 -0.23
CA GLY A 70 13.82 7.75 -0.32
C GLY A 70 12.73 8.81 -0.19
N TRP A 71 11.49 8.42 -0.37
CA TRP A 71 10.30 9.13 0.10
C TRP A 71 9.22 8.08 0.34
N ARG A 72 8.37 8.29 1.35
CA ARG A 72 7.41 7.27 1.74
C ARG A 72 6.18 7.34 0.81
N GLU A 73 6.09 6.37 -0.10
CA GLU A 73 4.96 6.14 -1.01
C GLU A 73 4.66 4.65 -1.11
N LEU A 74 3.38 4.29 -0.98
CA LEU A 74 2.85 3.01 -1.44
C LEU A 74 2.14 3.21 -2.79
N SER A 75 2.48 2.44 -3.80
CA SER A 75 1.72 2.36 -5.05
C SER A 75 1.14 0.97 -5.25
N ALA A 76 -0.18 0.87 -5.38
CA ALA A 76 -0.87 -0.35 -5.76
C ALA A 76 -1.23 -0.27 -7.24
N HIS A 77 -0.60 -1.14 -8.05
CA HIS A 77 -0.84 -1.27 -9.48
C HIS A 77 -1.80 -2.44 -9.70
N THR A 78 -2.89 -2.19 -10.42
CA THR A 78 -3.85 -3.23 -10.83
C THR A 78 -3.37 -3.93 -12.11
N PRO A 79 -3.93 -5.12 -12.44
CA PRO A 79 -3.64 -5.79 -13.70
C PRO A 79 -3.98 -4.97 -14.95
N ASN A 80 -4.87 -3.98 -14.82
CA ASN A 80 -5.32 -3.09 -15.89
C ASN A 80 -4.51 -1.78 -15.95
N ASP A 81 -3.28 -1.78 -15.43
CA ASP A 81 -2.36 -0.62 -15.38
C ASP A 81 -2.90 0.63 -14.65
N THR A 82 -3.95 0.47 -13.83
CA THR A 82 -4.41 1.55 -12.95
C THR A 82 -3.56 1.60 -11.69
N VAL A 83 -3.21 2.80 -11.22
CA VAL A 83 -2.34 2.99 -10.05
C VAL A 83 -3.04 3.81 -8.98
N THR A 84 -3.21 3.22 -7.80
CA THR A 84 -3.59 3.94 -6.59
C THR A 84 -2.33 4.25 -5.79
N ARG A 85 -2.09 5.54 -5.48
CA ARG A 85 -0.91 5.98 -4.73
C ARG A 85 -1.31 6.48 -3.36
N PHE A 86 -0.57 6.08 -2.35
CA PHE A 86 -0.68 6.55 -0.98
C PHE A 86 0.63 7.20 -0.58
N VAL A 87 0.54 8.39 0.01
CA VAL A 87 1.69 9.22 0.40
C VAL A 87 1.47 9.79 1.79
N LEU A 88 2.52 10.31 2.43
CA LEU A 88 2.36 11.07 3.66
C LEU A 88 1.41 12.27 3.43
N PRO A 89 0.55 12.61 4.39
CA PRO A 89 -0.24 13.83 4.32
C PRO A 89 0.63 15.06 3.97
N SER A 90 0.14 15.91 3.08
CA SER A 90 0.86 17.09 2.57
C SER A 90 2.12 16.82 1.72
N ALA A 91 2.46 15.56 1.43
CA ALA A 91 3.53 15.24 0.48
C ALA A 91 3.01 15.35 -0.97
N LEU A 92 3.28 16.48 -1.62
CA LEU A 92 2.99 16.65 -3.04
C LEU A 92 3.98 15.86 -3.89
N ALA A 93 3.47 15.00 -4.77
CA ALA A 93 4.30 14.23 -5.70
C ALA A 93 5.18 15.11 -6.61
N SER A 94 4.76 16.34 -6.88
CA SER A 94 5.50 17.35 -7.66
C SER A 94 6.72 17.94 -6.92
N HIS A 95 6.85 17.73 -5.60
CA HIS A 95 7.96 18.27 -4.80
C HIS A 95 9.14 17.29 -4.66
N GLN A 96 9.22 16.27 -5.52
CA GLN A 96 10.35 15.34 -5.51
C GLN A 96 11.69 16.04 -5.80
N GLN A 97 12.64 15.88 -4.88
CA GLN A 97 14.07 16.19 -5.09
C GLN A 97 14.92 14.95 -5.38
N ALA A 98 14.35 13.74 -5.40
CA ALA A 98 15.11 12.52 -5.63
C ALA A 98 15.37 12.30 -7.12
N THR A 99 16.64 12.17 -7.51
CA THR A 99 17.07 11.97 -8.91
C THR A 99 16.60 10.63 -9.51
N HIS A 100 16.30 9.62 -8.67
CA HIS A 100 15.81 8.30 -9.09
C HIS A 100 14.82 7.71 -8.07
N ARG A 101 13.74 7.09 -8.55
CA ARG A 101 12.80 6.30 -7.73
C ARG A 101 13.33 4.88 -7.56
N ILE A 102 13.54 4.46 -6.32
CA ILE A 102 13.86 3.07 -5.95
C ILE A 102 12.65 2.54 -5.19
N ALA A 103 12.17 1.32 -5.45
CA ALA A 103 11.05 0.74 -4.72
C ALA A 103 11.24 -0.76 -4.50
N GLY A 104 10.86 -1.24 -3.31
CA GLY A 104 10.65 -2.65 -3.05
C GLY A 104 9.32 -3.10 -3.64
N VAL A 105 9.27 -4.28 -4.24
CA VAL A 105 8.08 -4.80 -4.92
C VAL A 105 7.56 -6.05 -4.22
N VAL A 106 6.28 -6.03 -3.87
CA VAL A 106 5.51 -7.20 -3.43
C VAL A 106 4.53 -7.55 -4.53
N LYS A 107 4.70 -8.72 -5.16
CA LYS A 107 3.74 -9.25 -6.13
C LYS A 107 2.44 -9.61 -5.40
N GLY A 108 1.30 -9.37 -6.05
CA GLY A 108 -0.01 -9.74 -5.55
C GLY A 108 -0.09 -11.22 -5.19
N GLU A 109 0.48 -12.09 -6.03
CA GLU A 109 0.60 -13.52 -5.73
C GLU A 109 1.28 -13.81 -4.38
N ALA A 110 2.37 -13.11 -4.06
CA ALA A 110 3.09 -13.30 -2.79
C ALA A 110 2.25 -12.80 -1.60
N PHE A 111 1.53 -11.68 -1.77
CA PHE A 111 0.59 -11.19 -0.78
C PHE A 111 -0.54 -12.20 -0.52
N VAL A 112 -1.15 -12.73 -1.58
CA VAL A 112 -2.23 -13.73 -1.47
C VAL A 112 -1.75 -14.98 -0.73
N ASN A 113 -0.57 -15.50 -1.09
CA ASN A 113 -0.02 -16.70 -0.48
C ASN A 113 0.29 -16.45 1.02
N LEU A 114 0.89 -15.31 1.36
CA LEU A 114 1.16 -14.93 2.75
C LEU A 114 -0.14 -14.91 3.59
N MET A 115 -1.18 -14.26 3.10
CA MET A 115 -2.45 -14.15 3.84
C MET A 115 -3.12 -15.52 4.02
N LYS A 116 -3.07 -16.38 3.00
CA LYS A 116 -3.58 -17.75 3.11
C LYS A 116 -2.76 -18.58 4.10
N ASP A 117 -1.44 -18.46 4.09
CA ASP A 117 -0.57 -19.18 5.04
C ASP A 117 -0.85 -18.73 6.49
N LEU A 118 -1.04 -17.42 6.71
CA LEU A 118 -1.31 -16.85 8.03
C LEU A 118 -2.68 -17.23 8.60
N PHE A 119 -3.72 -17.25 7.77
CA PHE A 119 -5.11 -17.32 8.24
C PHE A 119 -5.86 -18.61 7.87
N ASN A 120 -5.39 -19.35 6.86
CA ASN A 120 -5.98 -20.63 6.45
C ASN A 120 -5.12 -21.84 6.84
N GLY A 121 -3.91 -21.62 7.38
CA GLY A 121 -3.04 -22.65 7.95
C GLY A 121 -3.35 -23.02 9.42
N ILE A 122 -4.31 -22.34 10.05
CA ILE A 122 -4.78 -22.60 11.41
C ILE A 122 -6.18 -23.22 11.31
N ALA A 123 -6.22 -24.54 11.08
CA ALA A 123 -7.42 -25.37 11.18
C ALA A 123 -7.31 -26.29 12.39
#